data_AF-A0A7V8Y000-F1
#
_entry.id   AF-A0A7V8Y000-F1
#
_cell.length_a   1.000
_cell.length_b   1.000
_cell.length_c   1.000
_cell.angle_alpha   90.00
_cell.angle_beta   90.00
_cell.angle_gamma   90.00
#
_symmetry.space_group_name_H-M   'P 1'
#
loop_
_entity.id
_entity.type
_entity.pdbx_description
1 polymer ?
#
loop_
_entity_poly.entity_id
_entity_poly.type
_entity_poly.pdbx_seq_one_letter_code
_entity_poly.pdbx_strand_id
1 'polypeptide(L)'
;MPGGVPGRRRGGAPRGGVRARLELEELLPANVIGCYNVARAAADAGVRRLVLAGSVQAVMAYPRGYQVRPGDAPRPKNLYGATKAWAEAVGSWISETSATSAVVLRLGNFETEPPRVPAGQLPGVAEWLSPRDCAGLIRAAVEWPGSGYLVASAVSANRYPHLEITQTAATLGYHPVDDGWSS
;
A
#
# COMPACT_ATOMS: atom_id res chain seq x y z
N MET A 1 45.68 33.66 -25.60
CA MET A 1 46.32 32.33 -25.44
C MET A 1 46.94 32.26 -24.05
N PRO A 2 46.81 31.19 -23.26
CA PRO A 2 45.57 30.53 -22.80
C PRO A 2 45.56 30.27 -21.27
N GLY A 3 44.45 29.73 -20.75
CA GLY A 3 44.41 28.89 -19.54
C GLY A 3 43.79 29.56 -18.30
N GLY A 4 42.76 29.04 -17.66
CA GLY A 4 41.99 27.81 -17.81
C GLY A 4 40.94 27.81 -16.69
N VAL A 5 39.68 27.50 -17.00
CA VAL A 5 38.59 27.46 -16.02
C VAL A 5 38.75 26.22 -15.14
N PRO A 6 38.62 26.32 -13.79
CA PRO A 6 38.67 25.14 -12.93
C PRO A 6 37.47 24.23 -13.19
N GLY A 7 37.73 23.03 -13.71
CA GLY A 7 36.73 22.02 -13.97
C GLY A 7 36.01 21.61 -12.68
N ARG A 8 34.68 21.69 -12.70
CA ARG A 8 33.83 21.04 -11.69
C ARG A 8 34.12 19.54 -11.72
N ARG A 9 34.72 19.03 -10.64
CA ARG A 9 34.85 17.58 -10.40
C ARG A 9 33.43 16.99 -10.40
N ARG A 10 33.13 16.13 -11.37
CA ARG A 10 31.95 15.26 -11.32
C ARG A 10 32.14 14.33 -10.12
N GLY A 11 31.42 14.59 -9.04
CA GLY A 11 31.30 13.65 -7.93
C GLY A 11 30.74 12.34 -8.47
N GLY A 12 31.51 11.27 -8.37
CA GLY A 12 31.07 9.92 -8.70
C GLY A 12 29.92 9.51 -7.78
N ALA A 13 28.89 8.91 -8.36
CA ALA A 13 27.77 8.34 -7.60
C ALA A 13 28.30 7.22 -6.67
N PRO A 14 27.88 7.18 -5.40
CA PRO A 14 28.23 6.07 -4.53
C PRO A 14 27.55 4.79 -5.01
N ARG A 15 28.37 3.76 -5.26
CA ARG A 15 27.93 2.38 -5.47
C ARG A 15 27.60 1.79 -4.09
N GLY A 16 26.32 1.50 -3.85
CA GLY A 16 25.85 0.88 -2.61
C GLY A 16 24.42 1.30 -2.30
N GLY A 17 23.45 0.51 -2.76
CA GLY A 17 22.02 0.82 -2.70
C GLY A 17 21.45 0.75 -1.28
N VAL A 18 21.63 1.81 -0.50
CA VAL A 18 20.70 2.16 0.57
C VAL A 18 19.49 2.78 -0.11
N ARG A 19 18.30 2.17 -0.04
CA ARG A 19 17.07 2.87 -0.47
C ARG A 19 17.02 4.18 0.31
N ALA A 20 17.15 5.32 -0.39
CA ALA A 20 17.05 6.62 0.24
C ALA A 20 15.73 6.67 1.01
N ARG A 21 15.79 7.05 2.30
CA ARG A 21 14.56 7.40 3.01
C ARG A 21 13.98 8.58 2.26
N LEU A 22 12.73 8.47 1.84
CA LEU A 22 12.02 9.61 1.28
C LEU A 22 11.85 10.62 2.40
N GLU A 23 12.27 11.86 2.13
CA GLU A 23 12.06 12.96 3.04
C GLU A 23 10.57 13.36 3.01
N LEU A 24 10.11 14.03 4.06
CA LEU A 24 8.68 14.36 4.19
C LEU A 24 8.19 15.21 3.01
N GLU A 25 9.02 16.15 2.58
CA GLU A 25 8.75 17.10 1.48
C GLU A 25 8.51 16.39 0.14
N GLU A 26 9.11 15.22 -0.07
CA GLU A 26 8.90 14.41 -1.28
C GLU A 26 7.55 13.67 -1.23
N LEU A 27 7.08 13.33 -0.03
CA LEU A 27 5.86 12.57 0.19
C LEU A 27 4.61 13.46 0.23
N LEU A 28 4.71 14.68 0.76
CA LEU A 28 3.57 15.58 0.97
C LEU A 28 2.76 15.85 -0.31
N PRO A 29 3.36 16.22 -1.46
CA PRO A 29 2.60 16.59 -2.63
C PRO A 29 1.74 15.45 -3.17
N ALA A 30 2.31 14.25 -3.30
CA ALA A 30 1.62 13.11 -3.88
C ALA A 30 0.72 12.39 -2.86
N ASN A 31 1.24 12.09 -1.67
CA ASN A 31 0.56 11.19 -0.74
C ASN A 31 -0.39 11.90 0.21
N VAL A 32 -0.16 13.18 0.51
CA VAL A 32 -1.02 13.94 1.44
C VAL A 32 -1.98 14.83 0.65
N ILE A 33 -1.42 15.80 -0.08
CA ILE A 33 -2.20 16.79 -0.84
C ILE A 33 -2.91 16.11 -2.01
N GLY A 34 -2.19 15.30 -2.79
CA GLY A 34 -2.74 14.56 -3.93
C GLY A 34 -3.86 13.61 -3.52
N CYS A 35 -3.68 12.85 -2.44
CA CYS A 35 -4.71 11.97 -1.89
C CYS A 35 -5.98 12.75 -1.52
N TYR A 36 -5.85 13.86 -0.78
CA TYR A 36 -6.97 14.73 -0.44
C TYR A 36 -7.70 15.26 -1.69
N ASN A 37 -6.94 15.81 -2.65
CA ASN A 37 -7.51 16.44 -3.84
C ASN A 37 -8.28 15.43 -4.70
N VAL A 38 -7.72 14.24 -4.94
CA VAL A 38 -8.41 13.18 -5.70
C VAL A 38 -9.66 12.72 -4.96
N ALA A 39 -9.58 12.54 -3.65
CA ALA A 39 -10.69 12.07 -2.85
C ALA A 39 -11.86 13.07 -2.82
N ARG A 40 -11.55 14.37 -2.67
CA ARG A 40 -12.53 15.45 -2.81
C ARG A 40 -13.14 15.51 -4.20
N ALA A 41 -12.31 15.51 -5.25
CA ALA A 41 -12.78 15.59 -6.62
C ALA A 41 -13.69 14.41 -6.98
N ALA A 42 -13.38 13.20 -6.50
CA ALA A 42 -14.22 12.03 -6.68
C ALA A 42 -15.59 12.20 -6.02
N ALA A 43 -15.62 12.72 -4.78
CA ALA A 43 -16.87 13.00 -4.07
C ALA A 43 -17.71 14.08 -4.78
N ASP A 44 -17.07 15.19 -5.18
CA ASP A 44 -17.74 16.30 -5.86
C ASP A 44 -18.29 15.87 -7.25
N ALA A 45 -17.64 14.91 -7.92
CA ALA A 45 -18.09 14.32 -9.17
C ALA A 45 -19.17 13.22 -9.02
N GLY A 46 -19.58 12.90 -7.79
CA GLY A 46 -20.60 11.87 -7.53
C GLY A 46 -20.11 10.44 -7.80
N VAL A 47 -18.79 10.19 -7.69
CA VAL A 47 -18.25 8.84 -7.82
C VAL A 47 -18.86 7.93 -6.75
N ARG A 48 -19.41 6.79 -7.16
CA ARG A 48 -20.05 5.85 -6.23
C ARG A 48 -19.07 5.24 -5.22
N ARG A 49 -17.85 4.95 -5.68
CA ARG A 49 -16.81 4.29 -4.88
C ARG A 49 -15.42 4.78 -5.21
N LEU A 50 -14.70 5.17 -4.17
CA LEU A 50 -13.29 5.50 -4.22
C LEU A 50 -12.46 4.34 -3.67
N VAL A 51 -11.61 3.74 -4.51
CA VAL A 51 -10.64 2.73 -4.07
C VAL A 51 -9.28 3.40 -3.90
N LEU A 52 -8.79 3.42 -2.66
CA LEU A 52 -7.51 4.04 -2.31
C LEU A 52 -6.42 2.99 -2.13
N ALA A 53 -5.26 3.26 -2.74
CA ALA A 53 -4.06 2.46 -2.54
C ALA A 53 -3.40 2.81 -1.19
N GLY A 54 -3.79 2.08 -0.15
CA GLY A 54 -3.09 2.01 1.13
C GLY A 54 -1.80 1.21 1.01
N SER A 55 -1.25 0.76 2.14
CA SER A 55 -0.06 -0.10 2.16
C SER A 55 0.07 -0.85 3.46
N VAL A 56 0.65 -2.05 3.40
CA VAL A 56 1.13 -2.78 4.58
C VAL A 56 2.09 -1.94 5.43
N GLN A 57 2.80 -0.97 4.84
CA GLN A 57 3.66 0.00 5.55
C GLN A 57 2.92 0.82 6.60
N ALA A 58 1.60 0.99 6.47
CA ALA A 58 0.77 1.65 7.48
C ALA A 58 0.73 0.87 8.81
N VAL A 59 1.04 -0.43 8.81
CA VAL A 59 0.92 -1.33 9.97
C VAL A 59 2.20 -2.12 10.27
N MET A 60 3.32 -1.81 9.62
CA MET A 60 4.54 -2.62 9.77
C MET A 60 5.17 -2.63 11.17
N ALA A 61 4.73 -1.80 12.11
CA ALA A 61 5.26 -1.77 13.48
C ALA A 61 4.57 -2.75 14.44
N TYR A 62 3.56 -3.51 14.00
CA TYR A 62 3.08 -4.63 14.79
C TYR A 62 4.18 -5.69 14.99
N PRO A 63 4.19 -6.41 16.14
CA PRO A 63 5.22 -7.41 16.44
C PRO A 63 5.23 -8.57 15.44
N ARG A 64 6.38 -9.21 15.27
CA ARG A 64 6.45 -10.48 14.52
C ARG A 64 5.57 -11.53 15.19
N GLY A 65 4.90 -12.35 14.37
CA GLY A 65 3.97 -13.38 14.85
C GLY A 65 2.56 -12.85 15.15
N TYR A 66 2.35 -11.54 15.15
CA TYR A 66 1.02 -10.95 15.14
C TYR A 66 0.52 -10.87 13.70
N GLN A 67 -0.62 -11.50 13.41
CA GLN A 67 -1.28 -11.38 12.12
C GLN A 67 -2.21 -10.16 12.13
N VAL A 68 -1.85 -9.14 11.36
CA VAL A 68 -2.54 -7.84 11.37
C VAL A 68 -3.87 -7.94 10.64
N ARG A 69 -4.94 -7.51 11.30
CA ARG A 69 -6.32 -7.50 10.82
C ARG A 69 -6.67 -6.18 10.14
N PRO A 70 -7.66 -6.15 9.24
CA PRO A 70 -8.13 -4.90 8.65
C PRO A 70 -8.59 -3.85 9.69
N GLY A 71 -9.18 -4.30 10.81
CA GLY A 71 -9.62 -3.43 11.90
C GLY A 71 -8.53 -2.92 12.84
N ASP A 72 -7.29 -3.39 12.69
CA ASP A 72 -6.18 -2.91 13.51
C ASP A 72 -5.77 -1.49 13.11
N ALA A 73 -5.50 -0.67 14.13
CA ALA A 73 -5.11 0.73 13.93
C ALA A 73 -3.77 0.84 13.17
N PRO A 74 -3.59 1.86 12.32
CA PRO A 74 -2.29 2.14 11.71
C PRO A 74 -1.17 2.27 12.75
N ARG A 75 -0.08 1.55 12.51
CA ARG A 75 1.14 1.55 13.31
C ARG A 75 2.36 1.51 12.38
N PRO A 76 2.73 2.62 11.73
CA PRO A 76 3.78 2.64 10.71
C PRO A 76 5.20 2.64 11.30
N LYS A 77 6.18 2.12 10.54
CA LYS A 77 7.62 2.18 10.87
C LYS A 77 8.38 3.34 10.22
N ASN A 78 7.76 4.05 9.27
CA ASN A 78 8.38 5.12 8.49
C ASN A 78 7.34 6.16 8.03
N LEU A 79 7.82 7.29 7.50
CA LEU A 79 6.98 8.40 7.04
C LEU A 79 6.09 8.01 5.86
N TYR A 80 6.57 7.19 4.93
CA TYR A 80 5.73 6.67 3.85
C TYR A 80 4.49 5.93 4.39
N GLY A 81 4.68 5.03 5.35
CA GLY A 81 3.60 4.32 6.04
C GLY A 81 2.65 5.28 6.76
N ALA A 82 3.16 6.35 7.38
CA ALA A 82 2.32 7.39 7.98
C ALA A 82 1.45 8.11 6.94
N THR A 83 1.99 8.41 5.75
CA THR A 83 1.17 8.99 4.66
C THR A 83 0.13 8.02 4.09
N LYS A 84 0.34 6.71 4.23
CA LYS A 84 -0.68 5.70 3.88
C LYS A 84 -1.75 5.56 4.96
N ALA A 85 -1.41 5.77 6.23
CA ALA A 85 -2.40 5.94 7.30
C ALA A 85 -3.27 7.20 7.10
N TRP A 86 -2.70 8.27 6.54
CA TRP A 86 -3.48 9.44 6.11
C TRP A 86 -4.53 9.07 5.05
N ALA A 87 -4.21 8.21 4.09
CA ALA A 87 -5.19 7.75 3.10
C ALA A 87 -6.35 6.95 3.74
N GLU A 88 -6.10 6.20 4.81
CA GLU A 88 -7.15 5.56 5.62
C GLU A 88 -8.10 6.61 6.24
N ALA A 89 -7.53 7.64 6.87
CA ALA A 89 -8.31 8.74 7.45
C ALA A 89 -9.13 9.51 6.39
N VAL A 90 -8.54 9.80 5.22
CA VAL A 90 -9.23 10.46 4.10
C VAL A 90 -10.37 9.62 3.58
N GLY A 91 -10.18 8.31 3.41
CA GLY A 91 -11.22 7.38 2.97
C GLY A 91 -12.41 7.38 3.93
N SER A 92 -12.15 7.26 5.24
CA SER A 92 -13.19 7.33 6.26
C SER A 92 -13.94 8.66 6.19
N TRP A 93 -13.22 9.78 6.18
CA TRP A 93 -13.83 11.10 6.09
C TRP A 93 -14.70 11.30 4.85
N ILE A 94 -14.26 10.88 3.67
CA ILE A 94 -15.06 11.00 2.43
C ILE A 94 -16.35 10.20 2.55
N SER A 95 -16.28 8.98 3.06
CA SER A 95 -17.47 8.13 3.19
C SER A 95 -18.51 8.64 4.18
N GLU A 96 -18.07 9.37 5.22
CA GLU A 96 -18.96 9.94 6.23
C GLU A 96 -19.53 11.30 5.81
N THR A 97 -18.83 12.03 4.91
CA THR A 97 -19.20 13.41 4.55
C THR A 97 -19.74 13.56 3.13
N SER A 98 -19.93 12.45 2.41
CA SER A 98 -20.46 12.43 1.05
C SER A 98 -21.21 11.12 0.76
N ALA A 99 -21.82 11.03 -0.42
CA ALA A 99 -22.42 9.77 -0.90
C ALA A 99 -21.39 8.74 -1.42
N THR A 100 -20.11 9.12 -1.50
CA THR A 100 -19.05 8.27 -2.05
C THR A 100 -18.56 7.28 -1.01
N SER A 101 -18.77 5.98 -1.25
CA SER A 101 -18.14 4.93 -0.44
C SER A 101 -16.63 4.89 -0.66
N ALA A 102 -15.87 4.42 0.33
CA ALA A 102 -14.42 4.35 0.26
C ALA A 102 -13.91 2.97 0.70
N VAL A 103 -13.02 2.38 -0.12
CA VAL A 103 -12.31 1.15 0.20
C VAL A 103 -10.82 1.42 0.15
N VAL A 104 -10.11 1.18 1.26
CA VAL A 104 -8.66 1.36 1.35
C VAL A 104 -8.00 -0.02 1.38
N LEU A 105 -7.19 -0.30 0.37
CA LEU A 105 -6.48 -1.57 0.25
C LEU A 105 -5.08 -1.44 0.87
N ARG A 106 -4.80 -2.15 1.96
CA ARG A 106 -3.45 -2.28 2.52
C ARG A 106 -2.63 -3.22 1.64
N LEU A 107 -2.15 -2.68 0.51
CA LEU A 107 -1.33 -3.39 -0.47
C LEU A 107 -0.05 -3.93 0.19
N GLY A 108 0.15 -5.24 0.06
CA GLY A 108 1.38 -5.92 0.38
C GLY A 108 2.52 -5.56 -0.58
N ASN A 109 3.52 -6.43 -0.63
CA ASN A 109 4.65 -6.33 -1.53
C ASN A 109 4.23 -6.77 -2.95
N PHE A 110 3.77 -5.80 -3.73
CA PHE A 110 3.40 -6.01 -5.13
C PHE A 110 4.65 -6.27 -5.98
N GLU A 111 4.83 -7.51 -6.42
CA GLU A 111 5.97 -7.94 -7.24
C GLU A 111 5.52 -9.03 -8.22
N THR A 112 6.10 -9.06 -9.43
CA THR A 112 5.71 -10.03 -10.47
C THR A 112 6.06 -11.47 -10.13
N GLU A 113 7.13 -11.68 -9.36
CA GLU A 113 7.53 -12.97 -8.82
C GLU A 113 7.57 -12.90 -7.30
N PRO A 114 7.31 -14.01 -6.60
CA PRO A 114 7.50 -14.05 -5.17
C PRO A 114 8.96 -13.76 -4.80
N PRO A 115 9.23 -13.02 -3.71
CA PRO A 115 10.59 -12.71 -3.31
C PRO A 115 11.40 -13.98 -3.08
N ARG A 116 12.53 -14.11 -3.78
CA ARG A 116 13.50 -15.21 -3.57
C ARG A 116 14.34 -14.91 -2.32
N VAL A 117 13.73 -15.06 -1.15
CA VAL A 117 14.44 -14.89 0.12
C VAL A 117 15.04 -16.23 0.57
N PRO A 118 16.29 -16.25 1.05
CA PRO A 118 16.85 -17.43 1.70
C PRO A 118 15.93 -17.90 2.82
N ALA A 119 15.79 -19.22 3.00
CA ALA A 119 15.00 -19.83 4.06
C ALA A 119 15.31 -19.14 5.41
N GLY A 120 14.30 -18.48 6.00
CA GLY A 120 14.43 -17.73 7.25
C GLY A 120 14.21 -16.22 7.17
N GLN A 121 14.22 -15.61 5.97
CA GLN A 121 13.89 -14.17 5.78
C GLN A 121 12.44 -13.97 5.32
N LEU A 122 11.52 -14.41 6.18
CA LEU A 122 10.08 -14.55 5.90
C LEU A 122 9.26 -13.29 5.54
N PRO A 123 9.62 -12.02 5.88
CA PRO A 123 8.69 -10.90 5.71
C PRO A 123 8.21 -10.73 4.26
N GLY A 124 9.15 -10.63 3.30
CA GLY A 124 8.80 -10.31 1.92
C GLY A 124 7.79 -11.27 1.27
N VAL A 125 7.82 -12.55 1.63
CA VAL A 125 6.89 -13.56 1.10
C VAL A 125 5.53 -13.48 1.81
N ALA A 126 5.51 -13.21 3.12
CA ALA A 126 4.28 -13.05 3.91
C ALA A 126 3.43 -11.86 3.51
N GLU A 127 4.06 -10.84 2.95
CA GLU A 127 3.37 -9.70 2.38
C GLU A 127 3.21 -9.78 0.85
N TRP A 128 3.65 -10.84 0.17
CA TRP A 128 3.64 -10.86 -1.30
C TRP A 128 2.23 -10.71 -1.87
N LEU A 129 2.13 -9.92 -2.93
CA LEU A 129 0.90 -9.71 -3.69
C LEU A 129 1.24 -9.81 -5.18
N SER A 130 0.71 -10.83 -5.85
CA SER A 130 0.90 -11.00 -7.28
C SER A 130 0.11 -9.96 -8.08
N PRO A 131 0.50 -9.67 -9.35
CA PRO A 131 -0.27 -8.80 -10.22
C PRO A 131 -1.70 -9.29 -10.46
N ARG A 132 -1.89 -10.61 -10.59
CA ARG A 132 -3.20 -11.24 -10.82
C ARG A 132 -4.12 -11.02 -9.63
N ASP A 133 -3.64 -11.33 -8.43
CA ASP A 133 -4.41 -11.22 -7.21
C ASP A 133 -4.71 -9.75 -6.86
N CYS A 134 -3.75 -8.84 -7.09
CA CYS A 134 -3.96 -7.40 -6.95
C CYS A 134 -5.10 -6.90 -7.85
N ALA A 135 -5.07 -7.26 -9.14
CA ALA A 135 -6.12 -6.88 -10.09
C ALA A 135 -7.49 -7.46 -9.68
N GLY A 136 -7.51 -8.71 -9.21
CA GLY A 136 -8.71 -9.35 -8.68
C GLY A 136 -9.29 -8.60 -7.48
N LEU A 137 -8.45 -8.19 -6.53
CA LEU A 137 -8.90 -7.44 -5.35
C LEU A 137 -9.37 -6.03 -5.69
N ILE A 138 -8.67 -5.31 -6.58
CA ILE A 138 -9.10 -3.98 -7.04
C ILE A 138 -10.47 -4.08 -7.70
N ARG A 139 -10.67 -5.09 -8.55
CA ARG A 139 -11.97 -5.36 -9.17
C ARG A 139 -13.05 -5.64 -8.12
N ALA A 140 -12.77 -6.54 -7.17
CA ALA A 140 -13.69 -6.87 -6.08
C ALA A 140 -14.06 -5.64 -5.24
N ALA A 141 -13.09 -4.77 -4.94
CA ALA A 141 -13.34 -3.50 -4.24
C ALA A 141 -14.24 -2.57 -5.07
N VAL A 142 -13.99 -2.43 -6.37
CA VAL A 142 -14.83 -1.61 -7.27
C VAL A 142 -16.25 -2.16 -7.37
N GLU A 143 -16.41 -3.48 -7.45
CA GLU A 143 -17.70 -4.16 -7.66
C GLU A 143 -18.49 -4.43 -6.35
N TRP A 144 -17.88 -4.22 -5.17
CA TRP A 144 -18.49 -4.49 -3.87
C TRP A 144 -19.93 -3.93 -3.75
N PRO A 145 -20.94 -4.71 -3.33
CA PRO A 145 -22.31 -4.20 -3.24
C PRO A 145 -22.54 -3.30 -2.02
N GLY A 146 -21.67 -3.33 -1.01
CA GLY A 146 -21.83 -2.54 0.21
C GLY A 146 -21.49 -1.05 0.06
N SER A 147 -21.73 -0.27 1.10
CA SER A 147 -21.46 1.16 1.18
C SER A 147 -20.73 1.53 2.47
N GLY A 148 -20.29 2.78 2.58
CA GLY A 148 -19.53 3.28 3.72
C GLY A 148 -18.01 3.13 3.56
N TYR A 149 -17.32 2.94 4.68
CA TYR A 149 -15.86 2.83 4.77
C TYR A 149 -15.42 1.38 5.00
N LEU A 150 -14.40 0.94 4.27
CA LEU A 150 -13.76 -0.35 4.48
C LEU A 150 -12.24 -0.25 4.34
N VAL A 151 -11.52 -0.82 5.30
CA VAL A 151 -10.12 -1.20 5.11
C VAL A 151 -10.08 -2.68 4.77
N ALA A 152 -9.25 -3.06 3.80
CA ALA A 152 -9.05 -4.46 3.42
C ALA A 152 -7.56 -4.78 3.26
N SER A 153 -7.19 -6.00 3.64
CA SER A 153 -5.83 -6.52 3.48
C SER A 153 -5.63 -7.02 2.05
N ALA A 154 -4.49 -6.70 1.45
CA ALA A 154 -4.20 -7.04 0.06
C ALA A 154 -2.89 -7.81 -0.05
N VAL A 155 -2.96 -9.12 0.12
CA VAL A 155 -1.89 -10.09 -0.14
C VAL A 155 -2.46 -11.28 -0.93
N SER A 156 -1.58 -12.02 -1.60
CA SER A 156 -1.92 -13.28 -2.26
C SER A 156 -2.29 -14.39 -1.25
N ALA A 157 -2.63 -15.59 -1.72
CA ALA A 157 -2.99 -16.76 -0.90
C ALA A 157 -1.76 -17.42 -0.21
N ASN A 158 -0.86 -16.56 0.24
CA ASN A 158 0.34 -16.83 0.97
C ASN A 158 0.09 -17.76 2.17
N ARG A 159 0.86 -18.84 2.29
CA ARG A 159 0.72 -19.83 3.37
C ARG A 159 0.81 -19.24 4.78
N TYR A 160 1.65 -18.22 4.97
CA TYR A 160 1.87 -17.55 6.25
C TYR A 160 1.74 -16.03 6.10
N PRO A 161 0.52 -15.51 5.86
CA PRO A 161 0.36 -14.12 5.51
C PRO A 161 0.45 -13.23 6.76
N HIS A 162 1.21 -12.14 6.66
CA HIS A 162 1.31 -11.16 7.74
C HIS A 162 0.02 -10.35 7.90
N LEU A 163 -0.69 -10.13 6.79
CA LEU A 163 -2.02 -9.52 6.78
C LEU A 163 -3.11 -10.61 6.76
N GLU A 164 -4.08 -10.50 7.64
CA GLU A 164 -5.29 -11.33 7.69
C GLU A 164 -6.17 -11.04 6.46
N ILE A 165 -6.56 -12.07 5.70
CA ILE A 165 -7.36 -11.90 4.46
C ILE A 165 -8.76 -12.50 4.51
N THR A 166 -9.12 -13.28 5.52
CA THR A 166 -10.45 -13.91 5.67
C THR A 166 -11.55 -12.86 5.73
N GLN A 167 -11.36 -11.77 6.49
CA GLN A 167 -12.34 -10.68 6.51
C GLN A 167 -12.46 -9.99 5.15
N THR A 168 -11.34 -9.85 4.43
CA THR A 168 -11.32 -9.29 3.07
C THR A 168 -12.07 -10.19 2.09
N ALA A 169 -11.81 -11.50 2.13
CA ALA A 169 -12.49 -12.50 1.33
C ALA A 169 -14.01 -12.50 1.60
N ALA A 170 -14.40 -12.51 2.86
CA ALA A 170 -15.81 -12.50 3.27
C ALA A 170 -16.54 -11.22 2.84
N THR A 171 -15.89 -10.06 2.93
CA THR A 171 -16.53 -8.75 2.67
C THR A 171 -16.56 -8.40 1.18
N LEU A 172 -15.45 -8.64 0.47
CA LEU A 172 -15.27 -8.23 -0.92
C LEU A 172 -15.46 -9.37 -1.93
N GLY A 173 -15.56 -10.63 -1.49
CA GLY A 173 -15.53 -11.78 -2.41
C GLY A 173 -14.15 -11.98 -3.04
N TYR A 174 -13.09 -11.64 -2.30
CA TYR A 174 -11.71 -11.78 -2.76
C TYR A 174 -11.22 -13.23 -2.64
N HIS A 175 -10.82 -13.82 -3.77
CA HIS A 175 -10.34 -15.19 -3.86
C HIS A 175 -8.96 -15.22 -4.53
N PRO A 176 -7.87 -14.89 -3.80
CA PRO A 176 -6.53 -14.99 -4.34
C PRO A 176 -6.15 -16.44 -4.65
N VAL A 177 -5.26 -16.64 -5.61
CA VAL A 177 -4.87 -17.99 -6.05
C VAL A 177 -3.37 -18.23 -6.04
N ASP A 178 -2.55 -17.18 -6.02
CA ASP A 178 -1.11 -17.34 -6.02
C ASP A 178 -0.59 -17.52 -4.58
N ASP A 179 0.44 -18.35 -4.38
CA ASP A 179 1.09 -18.56 -3.06
C ASP A 179 2.58 -18.27 -3.20
N GLY A 180 3.10 -17.31 -2.43
CA GLY A 180 4.53 -16.99 -2.48
C GLY A 180 5.46 -18.12 -2.05
N TRP A 181 4.92 -19.22 -1.49
CA TRP A 181 5.65 -20.41 -1.08
C TRP A 181 5.54 -21.60 -2.03
N SER A 182 4.75 -21.52 -3.10
CA SER A 182 4.72 -22.59 -4.10
C SER A 182 5.99 -22.53 -4.95
N SER A 183 6.84 -23.55 -4.81
CA SER A 183 8.02 -23.81 -5.66
C SER A 183 7.64 -24.52 -6.95
#